data_AF-A0A3B9YGU4-F1
#
_entry.id   AF-A0A3B9YGU4-F1
#
_cell.length_a   1.000
_cell.length_b   1.000
_cell.length_c   1.000
_cell.angle_alpha   90.00
_cell.angle_beta   90.00
_cell.angle_gamma   90.00
#
_symmetry.space_group_name_H-M   'P 1'
#
loop_
_entity.id
_entity.type
_entity.pdbx_description
1 polymer ?
#
loop_
_entity_poly.entity_id
_entity_poly.type
_entity_poly.pdbx_seq_one_letter_code
_entity_poly.pdbx_strand_id
1 'polypeptide(L)'
;MTGAPGRMKTTLISWAPLVFFLLAAGCAGGQGSRPQAAAPQLVPAGVPAWVKNTPLDPKGQWLYASGYSPRSFYLKDAIEHAKNAARVELAKSLQVSVQETLTDTLKGGQRTAGARAEIVSVSQSTLDAELKDSEIVETWHDKDGLAGEVGAVYALARLKHSK
;
A
#
# COMPACT_ATOMS: atom_id res chain seq x y z
N MET A 1 -15.64 46.14 -43.53
CA MET A 1 -14.56 46.99 -42.97
C MET A 1 -13.97 46.25 -41.79
N THR A 2 -12.65 45.95 -41.85
CA THR A 2 -11.68 45.76 -40.74
C THR A 2 -12.04 44.81 -39.57
N GLY A 3 -11.25 43.83 -39.15
CA GLY A 3 -9.84 43.53 -39.36
C GLY A 3 -9.45 42.28 -38.53
N ALA A 4 -8.30 41.71 -38.88
CA ALA A 4 -7.76 40.41 -38.47
C ALA A 4 -7.14 40.41 -37.02
N PRO A 5 -6.61 39.27 -36.53
CA PRO A 5 -6.52 38.92 -35.10
C PRO A 5 -5.29 39.45 -34.35
N GLY A 6 -5.45 39.58 -33.03
CA GLY A 6 -4.44 40.04 -32.08
C GLY A 6 -3.34 39.00 -31.82
N ARG A 7 -2.18 39.30 -32.41
CA ARG A 7 -0.84 38.72 -32.29
C ARG A 7 -0.41 38.23 -30.90
N MET A 8 0.24 37.06 -30.93
CA MET A 8 1.23 36.55 -29.98
C MET A 8 2.28 37.62 -29.60
N LYS A 9 2.67 37.64 -28.32
CA LYS A 9 3.90 38.28 -27.86
C LYS A 9 4.81 37.25 -27.18
N THR A 10 5.72 36.74 -27.99
CA THR A 10 6.96 36.05 -27.64
C THR A 10 7.88 37.02 -26.88
N THR A 11 8.36 36.64 -25.70
CA THR A 11 9.46 37.34 -25.00
C THR A 11 10.31 36.26 -24.32
N LEU A 12 11.28 35.72 -25.08
CA LEU A 12 12.72 35.99 -24.98
C LEU A 12 13.40 35.27 -23.82
N ILE A 13 13.91 34.10 -24.20
CA ILE A 13 14.95 33.29 -23.58
C ILE A 13 16.16 34.17 -23.26
N SER A 14 16.48 34.32 -21.98
CA SER A 14 17.73 34.96 -21.54
C SER A 14 18.83 33.90 -21.47
N TRP A 15 19.74 33.95 -22.43
CA TRP A 15 21.04 33.28 -22.39
C TRP A 15 22.02 34.18 -21.61
N ALA A 16 22.67 33.62 -20.58
CA ALA A 16 23.89 34.18 -20.04
C ALA A 16 24.93 33.05 -19.85
N PRO A 17 26.23 33.30 -20.15
CA PRO A 17 27.18 32.26 -20.50
C PRO A 17 28.14 31.86 -19.36
N LEU A 18 28.66 30.64 -19.52
CA LEU A 18 29.95 30.08 -19.08
C LEU A 18 30.95 31.03 -18.40
N VAL A 19 31.48 30.63 -17.23
CA VAL A 19 32.93 30.52 -16.89
C VAL A 19 33.01 29.58 -15.65
N PHE A 20 33.27 28.28 -15.78
CA PHE A 20 34.60 27.63 -15.86
C PHE A 20 35.58 28.03 -14.74
N PHE A 21 35.48 27.35 -13.59
CA PHE A 21 36.64 27.17 -12.69
C PHE A 21 36.84 25.67 -12.45
N LEU A 22 38.05 25.26 -12.78
CA LEU A 22 38.57 23.90 -12.87
C LEU A 22 39.60 23.74 -11.74
N LEU A 23 39.88 22.49 -11.37
CA LEU A 23 40.86 21.98 -10.37
C LEU A 23 40.32 21.82 -8.94
N ALA A 24 40.55 20.72 -8.22
CA ALA A 24 41.24 19.47 -8.53
C ALA A 24 40.95 18.42 -7.44
N ALA A 25 41.13 17.15 -7.81
CA ALA A 25 41.66 16.03 -7.03
C ALA A 25 40.86 15.47 -5.83
N GLY A 26 40.64 14.15 -5.86
CA GLY A 26 40.70 13.34 -4.65
C GLY A 26 39.74 12.15 -4.56
N CYS A 27 40.26 10.97 -4.92
CA CYS A 27 39.86 9.62 -4.47
C CYS A 27 38.43 9.13 -4.79
N ALA A 28 38.27 8.23 -5.77
CA ALA A 28 38.49 6.79 -5.62
C ALA A 28 37.66 6.19 -4.46
N GLY A 29 36.53 5.56 -4.81
CA GLY A 29 35.69 4.85 -3.85
C GLY A 29 34.31 4.54 -4.41
N GLY A 30 34.24 3.81 -5.52
CA GLY A 30 33.01 3.17 -5.97
C GLY A 30 32.59 2.11 -4.95
N GLN A 31 31.90 2.54 -3.90
CA GLN A 31 31.34 1.65 -2.91
C GLN A 31 29.94 1.29 -3.41
N GLY A 32 29.86 0.15 -4.10
CA GLY A 32 28.58 -0.46 -4.44
C GLY A 32 27.74 -0.52 -3.17
N SER A 33 26.58 0.14 -3.20
CA SER A 33 25.58 0.08 -2.16
C SER A 33 25.07 -1.36 -2.08
N ARG A 34 25.80 -2.21 -1.36
CA ARG A 34 25.32 -3.51 -0.92
C ARG A 34 24.01 -3.25 -0.18
N PRO A 35 22.89 -3.91 -0.51
CA PRO A 35 21.68 -3.80 0.28
C PRO A 35 22.05 -4.24 1.69
N GLN A 36 22.20 -3.27 2.58
CA GLN A 36 22.42 -3.53 3.99
C GLN A 36 21.11 -4.13 4.46
N ALA A 37 21.11 -5.45 4.71
CA ALA A 37 19.99 -6.12 5.32
C ALA A 37 19.61 -5.30 6.56
N ALA A 38 18.41 -4.71 6.54
CA ALA A 38 17.94 -3.87 7.62
C ALA A 38 18.07 -4.69 8.92
N ALA A 39 18.78 -4.14 9.91
CA ALA A 39 18.86 -4.76 11.22
C ALA A 39 17.43 -5.06 11.72
N PRO A 40 17.18 -6.22 12.34
CA PRO A 40 15.85 -6.54 12.83
C PRO A 40 15.39 -5.41 13.76
N GLN A 41 14.35 -4.69 13.36
CA GLN A 41 13.81 -3.64 14.19
C GLN A 41 13.27 -4.29 15.46
N LEU A 42 13.93 -4.04 16.58
CA LEU A 42 13.45 -4.50 17.89
C LEU A 42 12.05 -3.92 18.08
N VAL A 43 11.05 -4.81 18.13
CA VAL A 43 9.68 -4.43 18.46
C VAL A 43 9.70 -4.05 19.94
N PRO A 44 9.32 -2.80 20.32
CA PRO A 44 9.25 -2.42 21.72
C PRO A 44 8.43 -3.45 22.50
N ALA A 45 8.90 -3.81 23.70
CA ALA A 45 8.21 -4.77 24.54
C ALA A 45 6.76 -4.30 24.78
N GLY A 46 5.79 -5.20 24.57
CA GLY A 46 4.36 -4.89 24.71
C GLY A 46 3.63 -4.48 23.42
N VAL A 47 4.35 -4.28 22.30
CA VAL A 47 3.73 -4.12 20.98
C VAL A 47 3.58 -5.49 20.30
N PRO A 48 2.36 -5.92 19.93
CA PRO A 48 2.18 -7.16 19.20
C PRO A 48 2.93 -7.13 17.85
N ALA A 49 3.58 -8.24 17.50
CA ALA A 49 4.40 -8.31 16.28
C ALA A 49 3.60 -7.98 15.00
N TRP A 50 2.32 -8.35 14.99
CA TRP A 50 1.42 -8.11 13.86
C TRP A 50 1.13 -6.63 13.57
N VAL A 51 1.36 -5.74 14.55
CA VAL A 51 1.16 -4.29 14.38
C VAL A 51 2.20 -3.69 13.43
N LYS A 52 3.43 -4.20 13.46
CA LYS A 52 4.51 -3.76 12.55
C LYS A 52 4.61 -4.61 11.29
N ASN A 53 4.33 -5.91 11.40
CA ASN A 53 4.46 -6.86 10.30
C ASN A 53 3.21 -7.72 10.21
N THR A 54 2.37 -7.47 9.21
CA THR A 54 1.19 -8.31 8.93
C THR A 54 1.61 -9.77 8.76
N PRO A 55 0.99 -10.72 9.48
CA PRO A 55 1.33 -12.13 9.35
C PRO A 55 1.12 -12.65 7.93
N LEU A 56 2.05 -13.47 7.46
CA LEU A 56 1.88 -14.25 6.23
C LEU A 56 1.50 -15.68 6.61
N ASP A 57 0.52 -16.27 5.93
CA ASP A 57 0.19 -17.68 6.11
C ASP A 57 1.10 -18.55 5.24
N PRO A 58 1.96 -19.41 5.80
CA PRO A 58 2.83 -20.30 5.03
C PRO A 58 2.05 -21.26 4.11
N LYS A 59 0.80 -21.58 4.47
CA LYS A 59 -0.06 -22.47 3.69
C LYS A 59 -0.92 -21.73 2.66
N GLY A 60 -0.94 -20.40 2.71
CA GLY A 60 -1.76 -19.55 1.83
C GLY A 60 -3.28 -19.76 1.98
N GLN A 61 -3.75 -20.32 3.10
CA GLN A 61 -5.17 -20.54 3.41
C GLN A 61 -5.85 -19.30 4.01
N TRP A 62 -5.06 -18.38 4.54
CA TRP A 62 -5.53 -17.17 5.18
C TRP A 62 -4.83 -15.94 4.62
N LEU A 63 -5.62 -14.93 4.32
CA LEU A 63 -5.16 -13.59 4.04
C LEU A 63 -5.33 -12.75 5.31
N TYR A 64 -4.31 -11.96 5.65
CA TYR A 64 -4.33 -11.08 6.82
C TYR A 64 -4.18 -9.62 6.41
N ALA A 65 -4.80 -8.71 7.16
CA ALA A 65 -4.58 -7.28 7.01
C ALA A 65 -4.77 -6.56 8.35
N SER A 66 -3.97 -5.53 8.59
CA SER A 66 -4.07 -4.68 9.77
C SER A 66 -4.74 -3.35 9.43
N GLY A 67 -5.65 -2.90 10.29
CA GLY A 67 -6.26 -1.58 10.26
C GLY A 67 -5.77 -0.69 11.39
N TYR A 68 -5.84 0.62 11.16
CA TYR A 68 -5.43 1.67 12.10
C TYR A 68 -6.58 2.66 12.30
N SER A 69 -6.73 3.13 13.53
CA SER A 69 -7.50 4.31 13.86
C SER A 69 -6.68 5.21 14.79
N PRO A 70 -6.64 6.53 14.55
CA PRO A 70 -6.19 7.48 15.55
C PRO A 70 -7.12 7.45 16.76
N ARG A 71 -6.69 8.09 17.86
CA ARG A 71 -7.54 8.22 19.05
C ARG A 71 -8.85 8.92 18.71
N SER A 72 -9.96 8.39 19.20
CA SER A 72 -11.27 9.03 19.17
C SER A 72 -11.65 9.50 20.58
N PHE A 73 -12.71 10.31 20.68
CA PHE A 73 -13.27 10.69 21.98
C PHE A 73 -13.71 9.46 22.78
N TYR A 74 -14.29 8.46 22.12
CA TYR A 74 -14.65 7.18 22.71
C TYR A 74 -13.76 6.07 22.16
N LEU A 75 -13.15 5.28 23.07
CA LEU A 75 -12.30 4.14 22.69
C LEU A 75 -13.05 3.13 21.81
N LYS A 76 -14.35 2.92 22.08
CA LYS A 76 -15.19 2.02 21.29
C LYS A 76 -15.23 2.43 19.81
N ASP A 77 -15.32 3.72 19.53
CA ASP A 77 -15.37 4.22 18.16
C ASP A 77 -14.03 4.03 17.45
N ALA A 78 -12.91 4.30 18.14
CA ALA A 78 -11.58 4.03 17.60
C ALA A 78 -11.38 2.54 17.29
N ILE A 79 -11.88 1.64 18.14
CA ILE A 79 -11.87 0.19 17.89
C ILE A 79 -12.68 -0.15 16.64
N GLU A 80 -13.90 0.36 16.50
CA GLU A 80 -14.74 0.08 15.32
C GLU A 80 -14.14 0.67 14.03
N HIS A 81 -13.55 1.86 14.09
CA HIS A 81 -12.83 2.44 12.96
C HIS A 81 -11.61 1.59 12.55
N ALA A 82 -10.81 1.13 13.51
CA ALA A 82 -9.66 0.27 13.23
C ALA A 82 -10.09 -1.07 12.60
N LYS A 83 -11.17 -1.68 13.10
CA LYS A 83 -11.74 -2.91 12.51
C LYS A 83 -12.21 -2.70 11.07
N ASN A 84 -12.90 -1.59 10.81
CA ASN A 84 -13.38 -1.26 9.47
C ASN A 84 -12.21 -0.97 8.52
N ALA A 85 -11.19 -0.26 8.98
CA ALA A 85 -9.96 -0.06 8.23
C ALA A 85 -9.26 -1.40 7.90
N ALA A 86 -9.21 -2.34 8.85
CA ALA A 86 -8.60 -3.65 8.63
C ALA A 86 -9.31 -4.42 7.50
N ARG A 87 -10.66 -4.37 7.47
CA ARG A 87 -11.46 -4.97 6.40
C ARG A 87 -11.23 -4.31 5.04
N VAL A 88 -11.06 -2.99 5.01
CA VAL A 88 -10.73 -2.26 3.78
C VAL A 88 -9.35 -2.67 3.24
N GLU A 89 -8.34 -2.79 4.10
CA GLU A 89 -7.01 -3.27 3.68
C GLU A 89 -7.03 -4.75 3.25
N LEU A 90 -7.89 -5.55 3.87
CA LEU A 90 -8.11 -6.94 3.47
C LEU A 90 -8.72 -7.03 2.07
N ALA A 91 -9.71 -6.19 1.77
CA ALA A 91 -10.33 -6.07 0.45
C ALA A 91 -9.32 -5.73 -0.64
N LYS A 92 -8.44 -4.76 -0.37
CA LYS A 92 -7.35 -4.38 -1.29
C LYS A 92 -6.40 -5.54 -1.54
N SER A 93 -5.99 -6.24 -0.47
CA SER A 93 -5.09 -7.39 -0.56
C SER A 93 -5.71 -8.53 -1.38
N LEU A 94 -7.00 -8.79 -1.18
CA LEU A 94 -7.74 -9.81 -1.94
C LEU A 94 -7.86 -9.42 -3.41
N GLN A 95 -8.15 -8.16 -3.71
CA GLN A 95 -8.21 -7.64 -5.08
C GLN A 95 -6.87 -7.82 -5.82
N VAL A 96 -5.75 -7.57 -5.15
CA VAL A 96 -4.40 -7.80 -5.72
C VAL A 96 -4.19 -9.30 -5.99
N SER A 97 -4.52 -10.18 -5.04
CA SER A 97 -4.39 -11.64 -5.21
C SER A 97 -5.17 -12.15 -6.43
N VAL A 98 -6.41 -11.67 -6.60
CA VAL A 98 -7.24 -12.03 -7.77
C VAL A 98 -6.64 -11.47 -9.06
N GLN A 99 -6.17 -10.23 -9.09
CA GLN A 99 -5.54 -9.64 -10.27
C GLN A 99 -4.27 -10.40 -10.70
N GLU A 100 -3.45 -10.84 -9.74
CA GLU A 100 -2.28 -11.68 -10.00
C GLU A 100 -2.70 -13.02 -10.63
N THR A 101 -3.67 -13.71 -10.02
CA THR A 101 -4.20 -14.99 -10.53
C THR A 101 -4.77 -14.86 -11.95
N LEU A 102 -5.51 -13.78 -12.22
CA LEU A 102 -6.05 -13.50 -13.55
C LEU A 102 -4.95 -13.19 -14.56
N THR A 103 -3.94 -12.43 -14.16
CA THR A 103 -2.79 -12.10 -15.02
C THR A 103 -2.01 -13.35 -15.41
N ASP A 104 -1.78 -14.26 -14.46
CA ASP A 104 -1.10 -15.53 -14.72
C ASP A 104 -1.93 -16.43 -15.65
N THR A 105 -3.25 -16.49 -15.45
CA THR A 105 -4.16 -17.24 -16.32
C THR A 105 -4.17 -16.69 -17.76
N LEU A 106 -4.18 -15.36 -17.91
CA LEU A 106 -4.18 -14.71 -19.23
C LEU A 106 -2.85 -14.82 -19.96
N LYS A 107 -1.72 -14.81 -19.24
CA LYS A 107 -0.41 -15.13 -19.83
C LYS A 107 -0.34 -16.57 -20.33
N GLY A 108 -1.05 -17.49 -19.67
CA GLY A 108 -1.13 -18.90 -20.07
C GLY A 108 -2.13 -19.22 -21.18
N GLY A 109 -3.10 -18.34 -21.47
CA GLY A 109 -4.16 -18.59 -22.44
C GLY A 109 -4.53 -17.36 -23.26
N GLN A 110 -4.27 -17.40 -24.58
CA GLN A 110 -4.77 -16.42 -25.56
C GLN A 110 -6.31 -16.33 -25.48
N ARG A 111 -6.84 -15.29 -24.82
CA ARG A 111 -8.28 -14.99 -24.79
C ARG A 111 -8.55 -13.51 -25.11
N THR A 112 -9.70 -13.27 -25.75
CA THR A 112 -10.13 -11.97 -26.29
C THR A 112 -10.66 -11.03 -25.20
N ALA A 113 -10.68 -9.72 -25.48
CA ALA A 113 -11.04 -8.66 -24.53
C ALA A 113 -12.42 -8.81 -23.86
N GLY A 114 -13.39 -9.46 -24.52
CA GLY A 114 -14.72 -9.72 -23.96
C GLY A 114 -14.72 -10.67 -22.76
N ALA A 115 -13.90 -11.73 -22.81
CA ALA A 115 -13.74 -12.67 -21.70
C ALA A 115 -13.11 -12.01 -20.46
N ARG A 116 -12.29 -10.98 -20.66
CA ARG A 116 -11.67 -10.23 -19.55
C ARG A 116 -12.69 -9.44 -18.74
N ALA A 117 -13.67 -8.80 -19.39
CA ALA A 117 -14.67 -7.99 -18.69
C ALA A 117 -15.63 -8.85 -17.85
N GLU A 118 -16.05 -10.00 -18.38
CA GLU A 118 -16.91 -10.95 -17.69
C GLU A 118 -16.20 -11.62 -16.50
N ILE A 119 -14.92 -12.01 -16.67
CA ILE A 119 -14.14 -12.58 -15.57
C ILE A 119 -13.93 -11.57 -14.44
N VAL A 120 -13.71 -10.29 -14.76
CA VAL A 120 -13.54 -9.22 -13.75
C VAL A 120 -14.83 -8.96 -12.98
N SER A 121 -16.02 -8.97 -13.61
CA SER A 121 -17.28 -8.71 -12.91
C SER A 121 -17.69 -9.85 -11.98
N VAL A 122 -17.52 -11.11 -12.40
CA VAL A 122 -17.72 -12.29 -11.54
C VAL A 122 -16.73 -12.32 -10.38
N SER A 123 -15.50 -11.85 -10.63
CA SER A 123 -14.50 -11.72 -9.57
C SER A 123 -14.97 -10.73 -8.50
N GLN A 124 -15.49 -9.55 -8.87
CA GLN A 124 -15.95 -8.54 -7.92
C GLN A 124 -17.09 -9.00 -7.01
N SER A 125 -18.11 -9.68 -7.54
CA SER A 125 -19.20 -10.20 -6.72
C SER A 125 -18.74 -11.29 -5.74
N THR A 126 -17.72 -12.07 -6.12
CA THR A 126 -17.09 -13.07 -5.26
C THR A 126 -16.27 -12.40 -4.15
N LEU A 127 -15.51 -11.34 -4.46
CA LEU A 127 -14.76 -10.56 -3.47
C LEU A 127 -15.67 -10.02 -2.36
N ASP A 128 -16.81 -9.42 -2.73
CA ASP A 128 -17.76 -8.86 -1.78
C ASP A 128 -18.41 -9.92 -0.88
N ALA A 129 -18.59 -11.14 -1.41
CA ALA A 129 -19.09 -12.27 -0.64
C ALA A 129 -18.02 -12.77 0.35
N GLU A 130 -16.78 -12.94 -0.10
CA GLU A 130 -15.67 -13.37 0.77
C GLU A 130 -15.41 -12.36 1.90
N LEU A 131 -15.44 -11.06 1.62
CA LEU A 131 -15.19 -10.04 2.65
C LEU A 131 -16.22 -10.04 3.79
N LYS A 132 -17.45 -10.54 3.56
CA LYS A 132 -18.46 -10.71 4.62
C LYS A 132 -18.07 -11.78 5.63
N ASP A 133 -17.28 -12.76 5.21
CA ASP A 133 -16.76 -13.83 6.05
C ASP A 133 -15.42 -13.46 6.71
N SER A 134 -15.02 -12.19 6.65
CA SER A 134 -13.81 -11.70 7.33
C SER A 134 -13.98 -11.65 8.85
N GLU A 135 -12.95 -12.11 9.55
CA GLU A 135 -12.91 -12.18 11.01
C GLU A 135 -11.93 -11.15 11.57
N ILE A 136 -12.30 -10.51 12.69
CA ILE A 136 -11.34 -9.73 13.49
C ILE A 136 -10.69 -10.69 14.49
N VAL A 137 -9.38 -10.91 14.33
CA VAL A 137 -8.60 -11.85 15.13
C VAL A 137 -8.14 -11.21 16.42
N GLU A 138 -7.68 -9.97 16.35
CA GLU A 138 -7.10 -9.27 17.48
C GLU A 138 -7.28 -7.76 17.35
N THR A 139 -7.30 -7.07 18.49
CA THR A 139 -7.28 -5.61 18.58
C THR A 139 -6.29 -5.18 19.65
N TRP A 140 -5.51 -4.15 19.38
CA TRP A 140 -4.54 -3.61 20.31
C TRP A 140 -4.68 -2.09 20.43
N HIS A 141 -4.67 -1.59 21.66
CA HIS A 141 -4.76 -0.17 21.98
C HIS A 141 -3.39 0.31 22.46
N ASP A 142 -2.80 1.19 21.68
CA ASP A 142 -1.52 1.82 21.96
C ASP A 142 -1.69 2.98 22.95
N LYS A 143 -1.80 2.65 24.23
CA LYS A 143 -2.01 3.64 25.30
C LYS A 143 -0.86 4.63 25.43
N ASP A 144 0.35 4.20 25.09
CA ASP A 144 1.59 4.92 25.37
C ASP A 144 2.27 5.47 24.11
N GLY A 145 1.75 5.18 22.92
CA GLY A 145 2.32 5.63 21.64
C GLY A 145 3.59 4.85 21.24
N LEU A 146 3.64 3.55 21.54
CA LEU A 146 4.78 2.67 21.27
C LEU A 146 4.93 2.30 19.79
N ALA A 147 3.83 2.23 19.05
CA ALA A 147 3.81 1.91 17.63
C ALA A 147 3.42 3.12 16.76
N GLY A 148 2.62 4.04 17.30
CA GLY A 148 2.16 5.22 16.60
C GLY A 148 1.78 6.34 17.56
N GLU A 149 0.64 6.99 17.31
CA GLU A 149 0.15 8.06 18.17
C GLU A 149 -0.38 7.51 19.50
N VAL A 150 -0.20 8.29 20.58
CA VAL A 150 -0.77 7.97 21.90
C VAL A 150 -2.29 7.85 21.81
N GLY A 151 -2.80 6.70 22.22
CA GLY A 151 -4.23 6.36 22.20
C GLY A 151 -4.71 5.77 20.86
N ALA A 152 -3.82 5.47 19.92
CA ALA A 152 -4.18 4.82 18.67
C ALA A 152 -4.67 3.38 18.88
N VAL A 153 -5.48 2.89 17.94
CA VAL A 153 -5.99 1.52 17.96
C VAL A 153 -5.66 0.82 16.65
N TYR A 154 -5.23 -0.43 16.78
CA TYR A 154 -4.94 -1.32 15.67
C TYR A 154 -5.86 -2.54 15.73
N ALA A 155 -6.25 -3.05 14.57
CA ALA A 155 -7.04 -4.27 14.47
C ALA A 155 -6.44 -5.20 13.41
N LEU A 156 -6.38 -6.49 13.70
CA LEU A 156 -5.96 -7.51 12.76
C LEU A 156 -7.20 -8.26 12.25
N ALA A 157 -7.41 -8.22 10.94
CA ALA A 157 -8.43 -9.00 10.26
C ALA A 157 -7.80 -10.17 9.51
N ARG A 158 -8.57 -11.24 9.35
CA ARG A 158 -8.24 -12.34 8.45
C ARG A 158 -9.44 -12.76 7.61
N LEU A 159 -9.15 -13.34 6.46
CA LEU A 159 -10.14 -13.96 5.59
C LEU A 159 -9.59 -15.31 5.12
N LYS A 160 -10.45 -16.32 5.11
CA LYS A 160 -10.12 -17.59 4.50
C LYS A 160 -10.00 -17.39 2.98
N HIS A 161 -8.83 -17.67 2.45
CA HIS A 161 -8.54 -17.58 1.02
C HIS A 161 -8.15 -18.97 0.54
N SER A 162 -8.98 -19.59 -0.30
CA SER A 162 -8.58 -20.81 -0.99
C SER A 162 -7.89 -20.41 -2.29
N LYS A 163 -6.58 -20.63 -2.38
CA LYS A 163 -5.92 -20.72 -3.68
C LYS A 163 -6.37 -21.96 -4.45
#